data_AF-A0A6J1RDA2-F1
#
_entry.id   AF-A0A6J1RDA2-F1
#
_cell.length_a   1.000
_cell.length_b   1.000
_cell.length_c   1.000
_cell.angle_alpha   90.00
_cell.angle_beta   90.00
_cell.angle_gamma   90.00
#
_symmetry.space_group_name_H-M   'P 1'
#
loop_
_entity.id
_entity.type
_entity.pdbx_description
1 polymer ?
#
loop_
_entity_poly.entity_id
_entity_poly.type
_entity_poly.pdbx_seq_one_letter_code
_entity_poly.pdbx_strand_id
1 'polypeptide(L)'
;MLHTLKVSADKKKCPGTVTETTRSNFHIFIDLDTRTHRKKTHGLKYQLADVPITLNFIKQYRLIGVIEHIPGHFIGYCRKPSGRWLKCDDMQLNVEGCDETTIITPIGAIYIAL
;
A
#
# COMPACT_ATOMS: atom_id res chain seq x y z
N MET A 1 5.41 -10.00 -8.49
CA MET A 1 5.17 -11.42 -8.84
C MET A 1 4.16 -11.44 -9.99
N LEU A 2 4.60 -11.70 -11.23
CA LEU A 2 3.72 -11.72 -12.39
C LEU A 2 2.69 -12.86 -12.29
N HIS A 3 1.42 -12.55 -12.46
CA HIS A 3 0.37 -13.55 -12.59
C HIS A 3 0.27 -13.95 -14.07
N THR A 4 0.56 -15.21 -14.36
CA THR A 4 0.43 -15.76 -15.73
C THR A 4 -0.94 -16.42 -15.82
N LEU A 5 -1.82 -15.87 -16.68
CA LEU A 5 -3.11 -16.48 -17.00
C LEU A 5 -2.88 -17.64 -17.97
N LYS A 6 -3.15 -18.88 -17.54
CA LYS A 6 -3.30 -20.03 -18.44
C LYS A 6 -4.78 -20.28 -18.66
N VAL A 7 -5.29 -19.86 -19.83
CA VAL A 7 -6.65 -20.16 -20.27
C VAL A 7 -6.56 -21.23 -21.36
N SER A 8 -6.99 -22.45 -21.07
CA SER A 8 -7.30 -23.46 -22.10
C SER A 8 -8.80 -23.39 -22.40
N ALA A 9 -9.15 -22.80 -23.54
CA ALA A 9 -10.53 -22.72 -24.00
C ALA A 9 -10.82 -23.89 -24.94
N ASP A 10 -11.62 -24.86 -24.48
CA ASP A 10 -12.22 -25.86 -25.35
C ASP A 10 -13.58 -25.34 -25.83
N LYS A 11 -13.67 -25.03 -27.13
CA LYS A 11 -14.87 -24.50 -27.76
C LYS A 11 -15.89 -25.62 -27.98
N LYS A 12 -16.84 -25.81 -27.06
CA LYS A 12 -18.20 -26.36 -27.33
C LYS A 12 -19.11 -26.17 -26.10
N LYS A 13 -20.17 -25.36 -26.28
CA LYS A 13 -21.39 -25.19 -25.44
C LYS A 13 -21.28 -25.58 -23.94
N CYS A 14 -21.20 -24.59 -23.04
CA CYS A 14 -21.49 -24.79 -21.62
C CYS A 14 -22.50 -23.76 -21.11
N PRO A 15 -23.63 -24.17 -20.46
CA PRO A 15 -24.44 -23.31 -19.61
C PRO A 15 -23.85 -23.26 -18.17
N GLY A 16 -22.53 -23.40 -18.05
CA GLY A 16 -21.85 -23.62 -16.79
C GLY A 16 -21.69 -22.32 -16.02
N THR A 17 -22.31 -22.23 -14.85
CA THR A 17 -21.98 -21.23 -13.84
C THR A 17 -20.52 -21.44 -13.43
N VAL A 18 -19.67 -20.44 -13.68
CA VAL A 18 -18.28 -20.43 -13.20
C VAL A 18 -18.29 -19.83 -11.79
N THR A 19 -17.95 -20.64 -10.79
CA THR A 19 -17.72 -20.15 -9.42
C THR A 19 -16.27 -19.74 -9.29
N GLU A 20 -16.00 -18.43 -9.25
CA GLU A 20 -14.66 -17.91 -8.99
C GLU A 20 -14.45 -17.80 -7.47
N THR A 21 -13.51 -18.59 -6.94
CA THR A 21 -13.19 -18.56 -5.50
C THR A 21 -11.95 -17.70 -5.28
N THR A 22 -12.13 -16.43 -4.96
CA THR A 22 -11.02 -15.55 -4.59
C THR A 22 -10.73 -15.59 -3.09
N ARG A 23 -9.46 -15.83 -2.73
CA ARG A 23 -8.96 -15.71 -1.36
C ARG A 23 -8.08 -14.46 -1.27
N SER A 24 -8.51 -13.47 -0.51
CA SER A 24 -7.72 -12.27 -0.25
C SER A 24 -6.92 -12.41 1.05
N ASN A 25 -5.64 -12.04 0.99
CA ASN A 25 -4.73 -12.02 2.14
C ASN A 25 -5.21 -11.06 3.24
N PHE A 26 -4.81 -11.31 4.48
CA PHE A 26 -5.12 -10.40 5.59
C PHE A 26 -4.35 -9.07 5.51
N HIS A 27 -3.19 -9.07 4.86
CA HIS A 27 -2.34 -7.90 4.67
C HIS A 27 -2.18 -7.59 3.18
N ILE A 28 -2.13 -6.30 2.85
CA ILE A 28 -1.75 -5.82 1.51
C ILE A 28 -0.57 -4.87 1.67
N PHE A 29 0.48 -5.09 0.88
CA PHE A 29 1.54 -4.12 0.65
C PHE A 29 1.39 -3.59 -0.77
N ILE A 30 1.39 -2.27 -0.91
CA ILE A 30 1.38 -1.58 -2.20
C ILE A 30 2.74 -0.90 -2.36
N ASP A 31 3.48 -1.28 -3.39
CA ASP A 31 4.71 -0.62 -3.79
C ASP A 31 4.36 0.74 -4.44
N LEU A 32 4.84 1.82 -3.82
CA LEU A 32 4.65 3.19 -4.27
C LEU A 32 5.95 3.78 -4.84
N ASP A 33 7.00 2.96 -4.99
CA ASP A 33 8.29 3.43 -5.43
C ASP A 33 8.29 3.80 -6.92
N THR A 34 8.17 5.10 -7.17
CA THR A 34 8.16 5.69 -8.51
C THR A 34 9.55 5.96 -9.08
N ARG A 35 10.63 5.60 -8.36
CA ARG A 35 12.03 5.79 -8.82
C ARG A 35 12.43 4.80 -9.91
N THR A 36 11.55 3.88 -10.27
CA THR A 36 11.90 2.61 -10.90
C THR A 36 12.00 2.60 -12.42
N HIS A 37 12.00 3.72 -13.17
CA HIS A 37 12.17 3.53 -14.63
C HIS A 37 12.78 4.59 -15.57
N ARG A 38 13.09 5.84 -15.20
CA ARG A 38 13.64 6.81 -16.20
C ARG A 38 14.43 7.97 -15.60
N LYS A 39 15.67 7.77 -15.14
CA LYS A 39 16.58 8.84 -14.67
C LYS A 39 16.00 9.78 -13.60
N LYS A 40 14.86 9.44 -12.99
CA LYS A 40 14.27 10.21 -11.90
C LYS A 40 15.06 9.87 -10.64
N THR A 41 15.93 10.78 -10.27
CA THR A 41 16.73 10.72 -9.03
C THR A 41 15.89 10.98 -7.79
N HIS A 42 14.64 11.43 -7.96
CA HIS A 42 13.76 11.84 -6.87
C HIS A 42 12.41 11.11 -6.98
N GLY A 43 11.96 10.54 -5.87
CA GLY A 43 10.59 10.04 -5.75
C GLY A 43 9.59 11.19 -5.76
N LEU A 44 8.34 10.88 -6.10
CA LEU A 44 7.25 11.85 -6.02
C LEU A 44 6.89 12.11 -4.56
N LYS A 45 6.62 13.37 -4.24
CA LYS A 45 6.20 13.81 -2.91
C LYS A 45 4.69 13.95 -2.86
N TYR A 46 4.10 13.50 -1.76
CA TYR A 46 2.66 13.55 -1.51
C TYR A 46 2.40 13.84 -0.04
N GLN A 47 1.21 14.33 0.28
CA GLN A 47 0.76 14.41 1.67
C GLN A 47 0.30 13.02 2.13
N LEU A 48 0.36 12.76 3.44
CA LEU A 48 -0.24 11.54 4.01
C LEU A 48 -1.75 11.46 3.70
N ALA A 49 -2.42 12.61 3.58
CA ALA A 49 -3.82 12.74 3.15
C ALA A 49 -4.10 12.16 1.75
N ASP A 50 -3.10 12.12 0.87
CA ASP A 50 -3.26 11.61 -0.50
C ASP A 50 -3.28 10.07 -0.54
N VAL A 51 -2.85 9.39 0.53
CA VAL A 51 -2.86 7.94 0.61
C VAL A 51 -4.25 7.45 1.05
N PRO A 52 -4.94 6.61 0.26
CA PRO A 52 -6.28 6.15 0.60
C PRO A 52 -6.28 5.45 1.97
N ILE A 53 -7.13 5.92 2.90
CA ILE A 53 -7.23 5.33 4.24
C ILE A 53 -7.93 3.96 4.19
N THR A 54 -8.76 3.74 3.18
CA THR A 54 -9.52 2.50 2.98
C THR A 54 -9.41 2.02 1.54
N LEU A 55 -9.25 0.71 1.36
CA LEU A 55 -9.35 0.06 0.05
C LEU A 55 -10.53 -0.91 0.06
N ASN A 56 -11.34 -0.86 -0.99
CA ASN A 56 -12.49 -1.74 -1.17
C ASN A 56 -12.19 -2.70 -2.33
N PHE A 57 -11.81 -3.93 -2.00
CA PHE A 57 -11.72 -5.05 -2.95
C PHE A 57 -12.83 -6.05 -2.62
N ILE A 58 -12.53 -7.36 -2.64
CA ILE A 58 -13.42 -8.42 -2.13
C ILE A 58 -13.62 -8.29 -0.61
N LYS A 59 -12.62 -7.75 0.08
CA LYS A 59 -12.67 -7.36 1.49
C LYS A 59 -12.34 -5.87 1.61
N GLN A 60 -12.79 -5.25 2.69
CA GLN A 60 -12.37 -3.91 3.06
C GLN A 60 -11.04 -3.98 3.81
N TYR A 61 -10.14 -3.05 3.50
CA TYR A 61 -8.85 -2.93 4.15
C TYR A 61 -8.66 -1.51 4.66
N ARG A 62 -8.06 -1.36 5.85
CA ARG A 62 -7.66 -0.07 6.39
C ARG A 62 -6.15 0.12 6.31
N LEU A 63 -5.73 1.35 6.03
CA LEU A 63 -4.33 1.76 6.08
C LEU A 63 -3.81 1.67 7.51
N ILE A 64 -2.63 1.06 7.68
CA ILE A 64 -1.94 1.00 8.97
C ILE A 64 -0.62 1.78 8.96
N GLY A 65 -0.03 1.99 7.78
CA GLY A 65 1.10 2.87 7.67
C GLY A 65 1.65 3.04 6.27
N VAL A 66 2.54 4.02 6.15
CA VAL A 66 3.25 4.39 4.93
C VAL A 66 4.74 4.42 5.26
N ILE A 67 5.56 3.94 4.34
CA ILE A 67 7.01 3.97 4.45
C ILE A 67 7.52 5.09 3.55
N GLU A 68 8.28 6.01 4.12
CA GLU A 68 9.04 7.00 3.38
C GLU A 68 10.47 6.53 3.20
N HIS A 69 11.05 6.86 2.04
CA HIS A 69 12.50 6.85 1.88
C HIS A 69 13.04 8.27 1.89
N ILE A 70 14.04 8.49 2.74
CA ILE A 70 14.98 9.60 2.61
C ILE A 70 16.37 9.03 2.25
N PRO A 71 17.31 9.81 1.70
CA PRO A 71 18.62 9.28 1.33
C PRO A 71 19.32 8.55 2.48
N GLY A 72 19.54 7.24 2.31
CA GLY A 72 20.22 6.39 3.29
C GLY A 72 19.38 5.96 4.51
N HIS A 73 18.08 6.29 4.54
CA HIS A 73 17.24 6.05 5.71
C HIS A 73 15.75 5.85 5.36
N PHE A 74 15.00 5.17 6.21
CA PHE A 74 13.56 4.93 6.05
C PHE A 74 12.80 5.38 7.29
N ILE A 75 11.66 6.03 7.07
CA ILE A 75 10.79 6.50 8.14
C ILE A 75 9.43 5.83 7.99
N GLY A 76 8.89 5.32 9.09
CA GLY A 76 7.55 4.75 9.15
C GLY A 76 6.53 5.78 9.62
N TYR A 77 5.45 5.95 8.88
CA TYR A 77 4.30 6.76 9.29
C TYR A 77 3.13 5.83 9.61
N CYS A 78 2.83 5.64 10.89
CA CYS A 78 1.83 4.70 11.38
C CYS A 78 0.50 5.41 11.65
N ARG A 79 -0.60 4.86 11.12
CA ARG A 79 -1.96 5.37 11.38
C ARG A 79 -2.66 4.52 12.44
N LYS A 80 -2.93 5.11 13.60
CA LYS A 80 -3.70 4.44 14.66
C LYS A 80 -5.17 4.28 14.25
N PRO A 81 -5.91 3.30 14.83
CA PRO A 81 -7.36 3.20 14.64
C PRO A 81 -8.12 4.48 14.98
N SER A 82 -7.59 5.28 15.93
CA SER A 82 -8.14 6.59 16.29
C SER A 82 -7.97 7.68 15.21
N GLY A 83 -7.35 7.36 14.07
CA GLY A 83 -7.02 8.32 13.00
C GLY A 83 -5.75 9.14 13.22
N ARG A 84 -5.13 9.05 14.41
CA ARG A 84 -3.88 9.76 14.72
C ARG A 84 -2.71 9.16 13.95
N TRP A 85 -1.84 10.03 13.44
CA TRP A 85 -0.59 9.65 12.80
C TRP A 85 0.59 9.72 13.77
N LEU A 86 1.51 8.78 13.61
CA LEU A 86 2.75 8.70 14.35
C LEU A 86 3.91 8.54 13.38
N LYS A 87 4.97 9.33 13.56
CA LYS A 87 6.23 9.21 12.86
C LYS A 87 7.18 8.35 13.69
N CYS A 88 7.61 7.24 13.12
CA CYS A 88 8.57 6.30 13.67
C CYS A 88 9.88 6.43 12.88
N ASP A 89 10.86 7.09 13.48
CA ASP A 89 12.17 7.38 12.92
C ASP A 89 13.21 6.80 13.89
N ASP A 90 13.99 5.80 13.49
CA ASP A 90 14.92 5.11 14.39
C ASP A 90 16.09 5.99 14.87
N MET A 91 16.31 7.13 14.19
CA MET A 91 17.27 8.15 14.58
C MET A 91 16.74 9.02 15.72
N GLN A 92 15.44 8.91 16.04
CA GLN A 92 14.79 9.62 17.13
C GLN A 92 14.53 8.68 18.33
N LEU A 93 14.76 9.19 19.54
CA LEU A 93 14.55 8.43 20.78
C LEU A 93 13.06 8.15 21.07
N ASN A 94 12.16 8.97 20.52
CA ASN A 94 10.74 8.92 20.77
C ASN A 94 9.96 8.89 19.47
N VAL A 95 8.79 8.26 19.52
CA VAL A 95 7.81 8.32 18.43
C VAL A 95 7.12 9.69 18.46
N GLU A 96 7.16 10.41 17.35
CA GLU A 96 6.59 11.75 17.22
C GLU A 96 5.16 11.69 16.69
N GLY A 97 4.32 12.64 17.11
CA GLY A 97 3.03 12.88 16.47
C GLY A 97 3.22 13.60 15.14
N CYS A 98 2.41 13.26 14.15
CA CYS A 98 2.30 14.01 12.90
C CYS A 98 0.84 14.05 12.45
N ASP A 99 0.58 14.71 11.31
CA ASP A 99 -0.77 14.84 10.77
C ASP A 99 -0.82 14.56 9.27
N GLU A 100 -2.03 14.56 8.73
CA GLU A 100 -2.31 14.23 7.33
C GLU A 100 -1.69 15.19 6.32
N THR A 101 -1.30 16.40 6.73
CA THR A 101 -0.65 17.40 5.88
C THR A 101 0.86 17.15 5.71
N THR A 102 1.43 16.21 6.48
CA THR A 102 2.85 15.82 6.39
C THR A 102 3.18 15.38 4.97
N ILE A 103 4.14 16.08 4.34
CA ILE A 103 4.64 15.77 3.00
C ILE A 103 5.77 14.75 3.10
N ILE A 104 5.63 13.64 2.39
CA ILE A 104 6.57 12.52 2.40
C ILE A 104 6.93 12.08 0.98
N THR A 105 8.02 11.31 0.85
CA THR A 105 8.37 10.55 -0.36
C THR A 105 8.04 9.07 -0.15
N PRO A 106 6.78 8.64 -0.36
CA PRO A 106 6.36 7.29 -0.04
C PRO A 106 6.98 6.28 -1.01
N ILE A 107 7.36 5.14 -0.46
CA ILE A 107 7.83 3.97 -1.23
C ILE A 107 6.93 2.76 -1.05
N GLY A 108 6.08 2.77 -0.03
CA GLY A 108 5.14 1.69 0.18
C GLY A 108 4.05 2.05 1.18
N ALA A 109 2.88 1.42 1.02
CA ALA A 109 1.77 1.52 1.94
C ALA A 109 1.32 0.13 2.38
N ILE A 110 0.95 0.00 3.66
CA ILE A 110 0.55 -1.26 4.27
C ILE A 110 -0.89 -1.14 4.77
N TYR A 111 -1.69 -2.13 4.41
CA TYR A 111 -3.08 -2.24 4.80
C TYR A 111 -3.38 -3.58 5.47
N ILE A 112 -4.37 -3.58 6.37
CA ILE A 112 -4.91 -4.79 7.00
C ILE A 112 -6.39 -4.93 6.72
N ALA A 113 -6.87 -6.17 6.59
CA ALA A 113 -8.28 -6.46 6.45
C ALA A 113 -9.06 -6.01 7.70
N LEU A 114 -10.28 -5.52 7.47
CA LEU A 114 -11.28 -5.30 8.51
C LEU A 114 -12.14 -6.55 8.75
#